data_AF-B7PKT8-F1
#
_entry.id   AF-B7PKT8-F1
#
_cell.length_a   1.000
_cell.length_b   1.000
_cell.length_c   1.000
_cell.angle_alpha   90.00
_cell.angle_beta   90.00
_cell.angle_gamma   90.00
#
_symmetry.space_group_name_H-M   'P 1'
#
loop_
_entity.id
_entity.type
_entity.pdbx_description
1 polymer ?
#
loop_
_entity_poly.entity_id
_entity_poly.type
_entity_poly.pdbx_seq_one_letter_code
_entity_poly.pdbx_strand_id
1 'polypeptide(L)'
;MYNTTPDVVFCFGFRTQFGGGKTSGFALIYDTLGFAKKSEPNNTCLATCLQNGLGEKGRTGRKQRKERKNRMKKVRGTKKAKVGAAAGKK
;
A
#
# COMPACT_ATOMS: atom_id res chain seq x y z
N MET A 1 11.84 -6.56 25.74
CA MET A 1 11.39 -7.92 25.40
C MET A 1 12.27 -8.57 24.33
N TYR A 2 12.69 -7.85 23.27
CA TYR A 2 13.60 -8.42 22.25
C TYR A 2 14.87 -7.59 21.97
N ASN A 3 15.17 -6.56 22.76
CA ASN A 3 16.36 -5.68 22.59
C ASN A 3 16.56 -5.15 21.15
N THR A 4 15.47 -4.99 20.40
CA THR A 4 15.46 -4.45 19.04
C THR A 4 14.86 -3.05 19.02
N THR A 5 15.23 -2.26 18.01
CA THR A 5 14.61 -0.95 17.81
C THR A 5 13.16 -1.10 17.36
N PRO A 6 12.25 -0.21 17.76
CA PRO A 6 10.83 -0.32 17.41
C PRO A 6 10.58 -0.20 15.90
N ASP A 7 11.51 0.40 15.16
CA ASP A 7 11.39 0.64 13.72
C ASP A 7 11.37 -0.65 12.88
N VAL A 8 11.91 -1.74 13.41
CA VAL A 8 11.97 -3.05 12.74
C VAL A 8 10.86 -4.01 13.19
N VAL A 9 9.97 -3.55 14.06
CA VAL A 9 8.86 -4.35 14.60
C VAL A 9 7.55 -3.94 13.93
N PHE A 10 6.92 -4.86 13.21
CA PHE A 10 5.65 -4.64 12.54
C PHE A 10 4.56 -5.51 13.15
N CYS A 11 3.57 -4.88 13.77
CA CYS A 11 2.43 -5.57 14.38
C CYS A 11 1.16 -5.35 13.55
N PHE A 12 0.37 -6.40 13.30
CA PHE A 12 -0.85 -6.30 12.51
C PHE A 12 -1.91 -7.33 12.91
N GLY A 13 -3.13 -7.13 12.39
CA GLY A 13 -4.20 -8.11 12.51
C GLY A 13 -4.75 -8.28 13.93
N PHE A 14 -4.76 -7.21 14.72
CA PHE A 14 -5.28 -7.26 16.07
C PHE A 14 -6.79 -7.48 16.08
N ARG A 15 -7.25 -8.51 16.81
CA ARG A 15 -8.67 -8.76 17.10
C ARG A 15 -8.87 -8.91 18.60
N THR A 16 -9.77 -8.09 19.13
CA THR A 16 -10.22 -8.14 20.52
C THR A 16 -11.32 -9.20 20.67
N GLN A 17 -11.26 -10.00 21.74
CA GLN A 17 -12.38 -10.88 22.09
C GLN A 17 -13.60 -10.06 22.54
N PHE A 18 -14.79 -10.58 22.27
CA PHE A 18 -16.04 -9.97 22.74
C PHE A 18 -16.11 -10.10 24.28
N GLY A 19 -16.46 -9.01 24.96
CA GLY A 19 -16.35 -8.91 26.43
C GLY A 19 -15.00 -8.41 26.94
N GLY A 20 -13.99 -8.22 26.07
CA GLY A 20 -12.71 -7.61 26.42
C GLY A 20 -11.73 -8.53 27.17
N GLY A 21 -10.59 -7.98 27.60
CA GLY A 21 -9.59 -8.68 28.41
C GLY A 21 -8.50 -9.43 27.64
N LYS A 22 -8.77 -9.88 26.40
CA LYS A 22 -7.77 -10.49 25.52
C LYS A 22 -7.85 -9.95 24.10
N THR A 23 -6.68 -9.60 23.56
CA THR A 23 -6.49 -9.16 22.18
C THR A 23 -5.40 -10.02 21.56
N SER A 24 -5.72 -10.72 20.48
CA SER A 24 -4.74 -11.49 19.72
C SER A 24 -4.30 -10.70 18.49
N GLY A 25 -3.05 -10.88 18.08
CA GLY A 25 -2.49 -10.27 16.88
C GLY A 25 -1.19 -10.95 16.49
N PHE A 26 -0.60 -10.50 15.38
CA PHE A 26 0.64 -11.03 14.86
C PHE A 26 1.71 -9.94 14.85
N ALA A 27 2.98 -10.35 15.02
CA ALA A 27 4.12 -9.45 14.94
C ALA A 27 5.23 -10.10 14.10
N LEU A 28 5.84 -9.30 13.22
CA LEU A 28 7.04 -9.63 12.47
C LEU A 28 8.17 -8.75 12.98
N ILE A 29 9.29 -9.39 13.35
CA ILE A 29 10.50 -8.71 13.81
C ILE A 29 11.59 -9.01 12.78
N TYR A 30 12.16 -7.97 12.19
CA TYR A 30 13.23 -8.08 11.20
C TYR A 30 14.57 -7.64 11.79
N ASP A 31 15.67 -8.20 11.27
CA ASP A 31 17.02 -7.79 11.66
C ASP A 31 17.39 -6.42 11.05
N THR A 32 16.93 -6.13 9.83
CA THR A 32 17.20 -4.85 9.16
C THR A 32 15.97 -4.30 8.43
N LEU A 33 15.90 -2.96 8.36
CA LEU A 33 14.85 -2.24 7.62
C LEU A 33 14.86 -2.53 6.11
N GLY A 34 16.02 -2.89 5.56
CA GLY A 34 16.16 -3.23 4.14
C GLY A 34 15.44 -4.53 3.78
N PHE A 35 15.49 -5.53 4.67
CA PHE A 35 14.73 -6.77 4.48
C PHE A 35 13.23 -6.51 4.61
N ALA A 36 12.79 -5.75 5.61
CA ALA A 36 11.38 -5.42 5.80
C ALA A 36 10.74 -4.82 4.53
N LYS A 37 11.42 -3.87 3.87
CA LYS A 37 10.92 -3.24 2.64
C LYS A 37 10.86 -4.17 1.42
N LYS A 38 11.67 -5.22 1.40
CA LYS A 38 11.80 -6.15 0.25
C LYS A 38 10.91 -7.38 0.38
N SER A 39 10.73 -7.88 1.62
CA SER A 39 9.95 -9.09 1.89
C SER A 39 8.46 -8.85 2.10
N GLU A 40 8.06 -7.63 2.47
CA GLU A 40 6.65 -7.31 2.69
C GLU A 40 5.88 -7.25 1.35
N PRO A 41 4.67 -7.84 1.28
CA PRO A 41 3.78 -7.64 0.17
C PRO A 41 3.45 -6.13 0.06
N ASN A 42 3.54 -5.56 -1.14
CA ASN A 42 3.34 -4.12 -1.37
C ASN A 42 2.08 -3.52 -0.72
N ASN A 43 1.01 -4.30 -0.51
CA ASN A 43 -0.23 -3.86 0.12
C ASN A 43 -0.14 -3.83 1.67
N THR A 44 0.55 -4.79 2.26
CA THR A 44 0.79 -4.88 3.71
C THR A 44 1.80 -3.81 4.11
N CYS A 45 2.90 -3.67 3.35
CA CYS A 45 3.87 -2.58 3.47
C CYS A 45 3.20 -1.21 3.34
N LEU A 46 2.24 -1.02 2.42
CA LEU A 46 1.52 0.25 2.30
C LEU A 46 0.69 0.55 3.56
N ALA A 47 -0.02 -0.44 4.10
CA ALA A 47 -0.83 -0.25 5.31
C ALA A 47 0.04 0.01 6.55
N THR A 48 1.10 -0.76 6.75
CA THR A 48 2.04 -0.58 7.88
C THR A 48 2.93 0.65 7.70
N CYS A 49 3.39 0.97 6.49
CA CYS A 49 4.11 2.23 6.23
C CYS A 49 3.18 3.44 6.22
N LEU A 50 1.88 3.33 5.92
CA LEU A 50 0.93 4.43 6.14
C LEU A 50 0.68 4.65 7.63
N GLN A 51 0.62 3.57 8.41
CA GLN A 51 0.56 3.62 9.87
C GLN A 51 1.84 4.25 10.45
N ASN A 52 3.00 3.95 9.86
CA ASN A 52 4.33 4.41 10.29
C ASN A 52 4.86 5.63 9.50
N GLY A 53 4.04 6.28 8.66
CA GLY A 53 4.39 7.50 7.90
C GLY A 53 5.42 7.38 6.75
N LEU A 54 5.80 6.17 6.33
CA LEU A 54 6.89 5.87 5.39
C LEU A 54 6.44 5.62 3.93
N GLY A 55 5.15 5.67 3.61
CA GLY A 55 4.63 5.26 2.30
C GLY A 55 3.65 6.24 1.65
N GLU A 56 3.92 6.62 0.40
CA GLU A 56 2.97 7.37 -0.44
C GLU A 56 1.80 6.48 -0.88
N LYS A 57 0.56 6.96 -0.73
CA LYS A 57 -0.64 6.25 -1.21
C LYS A 57 -0.55 6.00 -2.72
N GLY A 58 -0.46 4.72 -3.08
CA GLY A 58 -0.37 4.29 -4.47
C GLY A 58 -1.67 4.46 -5.26
N ARG A 59 -1.60 5.41 -6.22
CA ARG A 59 -2.29 5.48 -7.52
C ARG A 59 -3.81 5.71 -7.54
N THR A 60 -4.22 6.55 -8.50
CA THR A 60 -5.60 6.87 -8.91
C THR A 60 -6.58 5.69 -8.88
N GLY A 61 -7.82 5.96 -8.49
CA GLY A 61 -8.86 4.95 -8.26
C GLY A 61 -9.13 4.05 -9.47
N ARG A 62 -9.59 2.82 -9.20
CA ARG A 62 -9.84 1.78 -10.24
C ARG A 62 -10.77 2.28 -11.34
N LYS A 63 -11.75 3.12 -11.01
CA LYS A 63 -12.68 3.77 -11.95
C LYS A 63 -11.93 4.65 -12.95
N GLN A 64 -11.09 5.57 -12.49
CA GLN A 64 -10.31 6.47 -13.34
C GLN A 64 -9.39 5.71 -14.30
N ARG A 65 -8.76 4.62 -13.86
CA ARG A 65 -7.91 3.78 -14.72
C ARG A 65 -8.71 3.06 -15.80
N LYS A 66 -9.89 2.51 -15.46
CA LYS A 66 -10.77 1.83 -16.43
C LYS A 66 -11.31 2.81 -17.47
N GLU A 67 -11.72 4.00 -17.04
CA GLU A 67 -12.16 5.04 -17.96
C GLU A 67 -11.03 5.51 -18.89
N ARG A 68 -9.82 5.71 -18.35
CA ARG A 68 -8.63 6.05 -19.15
C ARG A 68 -8.33 4.97 -20.20
N LYS A 69 -8.40 3.69 -19.82
CA LYS A 69 -8.23 2.54 -20.74
C LYS A 69 -9.30 2.53 -21.83
N ASN A 70 -10.56 2.76 -21.48
CA ASN A 70 -11.67 2.78 -22.45
C ASN A 70 -11.56 3.96 -23.42
N ARG A 71 -11.12 5.14 -22.97
CA ARG A 71 -10.84 6.28 -23.85
C ARG A 71 -9.66 6.03 -24.79
N MET A 72 -8.58 5.42 -24.30
CA MET A 72 -7.41 5.08 -25.12
C MET A 72 -7.71 4.02 -26.19
N LYS A 73 -8.64 3.10 -25.94
CA LYS A 73 -9.05 2.09 -26.94
C LYS A 73 -9.76 2.69 -28.15
N LYS A 74 -10.43 3.84 -28.00
CA LYS A 74 -11.19 4.51 -29.07
C LYS A 74 -10.31 5.26 -30.07
N VAL A 75 -9.02 5.46 -29.80
CA VAL A 75 -8.11 6.23 -30.65
C VAL A 75 -6.91 5.38 -31.11
N ARG A 76 -6.38 5.66 -32.31
CA ARG A 76 -5.22 4.96 -32.89
C ARG A 76 -4.00 5.88 -33.03
N GLY A 77 -2.81 5.28 -33.05
CA GLY A 77 -1.54 5.97 -33.25
C GLY A 77 -1.19 6.97 -32.15
N THR A 78 -0.46 8.03 -32.52
CA THR A 78 0.05 9.10 -31.63
C THR A 78 -1.06 9.83 -30.85
N LYS A 79 -2.32 9.74 -31.30
CA LYS A 79 -3.50 10.30 -30.61
C LYS A 79 -3.75 9.67 -29.23
N LYS A 80 -3.23 8.47 -28.94
CA LYS A 80 -3.31 7.82 -27.60
C LYS A 80 -2.58 8.61 -26.52
N ALA A 81 -1.44 9.22 -26.84
CA ALA A 81 -0.63 9.98 -25.88
C ALA A 81 -1.39 11.22 -25.36
N LYS A 82 -2.11 11.93 -26.24
CA LYS A 82 -2.91 13.12 -25.88
C LYS A 82 -4.07 12.77 -24.93
N VAL A 83 -4.79 11.67 -25.19
CA VAL A 83 -5.87 11.17 -24.32
C VAL A 83 -5.34 10.66 -22.97
N GLY A 84 -4.12 10.11 -22.98
CA GLY A 84 -3.41 9.67 -21.78
C GLY A 84 -3.01 10.82 -20.85
N ALA A 85 -2.67 12.00 -21.40
CA ALA A 85 -2.22 13.18 -20.66
C ALA A 85 -3.37 14.04 -20.12
N ALA A 86 -4.50 14.13 -20.84
CA ALA A 86 -5.69 14.89 -20.41
C ALA A 86 -6.33 14.36 -19.10
N ALA A 87 -6.01 13.12 -18.71
CA ALA A 87 -6.53 12.49 -17.48
C ALA A 87 -5.66 12.73 -16.23
N GLY A 88 -4.52 13.42 -16.34
CA GLY A 88 -3.66 13.77 -15.20
C GLY A 88 -3.81 15.21 -14.71
N LYS A 89 -4.70 16.01 -15.33
CA LYS A 89 -4.95 17.43 -15.01
C LYS A 89 -6.28 17.68 -14.27
N LYS A 90 -6.91 16.64 -13.72
CA LYS A 90 -8.10 16.76 -12.87
C LYS A 90 -7.94 15.92 -11.62
#